data_AF-A0A9W7GZ17-F1
#
_entry.id   AF-A0A9W7GZ17-F1
#
_cell.length_a   1.000
_cell.length_b   1.000
_cell.length_c   1.000
_cell.angle_alpha   90.00
_cell.angle_beta   90.00
_cell.angle_gamma   90.00
#
_symmetry.space_group_name_H-M   'P 1'
#
loop_
_entity.id
_entity.type
_entity.pdbx_description
1 polymer ?
#
loop_
_entity_poly.entity_id
_entity_poly.type
_entity_poly.pdbx_seq_one_letter_code
_entity_poly.pdbx_strand_id
1 'polypeptide(L)'
;MEVSYRVFVVLVLLLFLASGSFSIDNFHQPFPIVEPDPGHTKLRLSREGLEAISRINTPIAAVAVIGPYRSGKSFLLNQLLSLSCYEGFGVGHMRDTKTKGIWVWGTPVEMDIDGVRTSVFYLDTEGFESVGKSNVYDDRIFALATVMSSALIYNLPETVREADISRLSFAVELAEEFYGRFAPSSIC
;
A
#
# COMPACT_ATOMS: atom_id res chain seq x y z
N MET A 1 48.18 -18.72 3.71
CA MET A 1 46.85 -18.98 3.11
C MET A 1 45.70 -19.00 4.14
N GLU A 2 45.95 -19.07 5.45
CA GLU A 2 44.87 -19.12 6.46
C GLU A 2 44.21 -17.76 6.79
N VAL A 3 44.94 -16.65 6.65
CA VAL A 3 44.44 -15.30 6.97
C VAL A 3 43.31 -14.88 6.02
N SER A 4 43.38 -15.28 4.75
CA SER A 4 42.38 -14.94 3.73
C SER A 4 41.04 -15.65 3.98
N TYR A 5 41.07 -16.88 4.49
CA TYR A 5 39.85 -17.64 4.79
C TYR A 5 39.11 -17.08 6.02
N ARG A 6 39.84 -16.66 7.06
CA ARG A 6 39.23 -16.03 8.24
C ARG A 6 38.58 -14.68 7.91
N VAL A 7 39.23 -13.87 7.08
CA VAL A 7 38.66 -12.60 6.60
C VAL A 7 37.43 -12.85 5.73
N PHE A 8 37.47 -13.86 4.86
CA PHE A 8 36.33 -14.22 4.01
C PHE A 8 35.14 -14.73 4.83
N VAL A 9 35.38 -15.59 5.82
CA VAL A 9 34.32 -16.09 6.73
C VAL A 9 33.72 -14.96 7.55
N VAL A 10 34.54 -14.02 8.07
CA VAL A 10 34.03 -12.84 8.80
C VAL A 10 33.23 -11.92 7.89
N LEU A 11 33.66 -11.72 6.64
CA LEU A 11 32.93 -10.91 5.66
C LEU A 11 31.58 -11.53 5.30
N VAL A 12 31.53 -12.86 5.11
CA VAL A 12 30.29 -13.60 4.85
C VAL A 12 29.39 -13.59 6.09
N LEU A 13 29.93 -13.69 7.30
CA LEU A 13 29.15 -13.59 8.54
C LEU A 13 28.57 -12.19 8.76
N LEU A 14 29.33 -11.15 8.41
CA LEU A 14 28.86 -9.76 8.43
C LEU A 14 27.78 -9.51 7.38
N LEU A 15 27.87 -10.15 6.20
CA LEU A 15 26.83 -10.11 5.17
C LEU A 15 25.56 -10.87 5.61
N PHE A 16 25.69 -11.97 6.34
CA PHE A 16 24.56 -12.70 6.95
C PHE A 16 23.95 -12.01 8.17
N LEU A 17 24.69 -11.15 8.86
CA LEU A 17 24.16 -10.27 9.91
C LEU A 17 23.56 -8.98 9.34
N ALA A 18 23.98 -8.58 8.14
CA ALA A 18 23.46 -7.43 7.41
C ALA A 18 22.18 -7.72 6.61
N SER A 19 21.69 -8.97 6.59
CA SER A 19 20.27 -9.22 6.32
C SER A 19 19.46 -8.73 7.51
N GLY A 20 19.33 -7.40 7.60
CA GLY A 20 18.54 -6.74 8.62
C GLY A 20 17.12 -7.26 8.56
N SER A 21 16.70 -7.95 9.61
CA SER A 21 15.29 -8.04 9.94
C SER A 21 14.81 -6.61 10.17
N PHE A 22 14.13 -6.04 9.18
CA PHE A 22 13.60 -4.68 9.24
C PHE A 22 12.50 -4.67 10.30
N SER A 23 12.88 -4.38 11.53
CA SER A 23 11.91 -4.20 12.62
C SER A 23 11.29 -2.83 12.37
N ILE A 24 9.99 -2.79 12.03
CA ILE A 24 9.23 -1.55 11.87
C ILE A 24 9.00 -0.98 13.28
N ASP A 25 10.06 -0.40 13.86
CA ASP A 25 10.02 0.28 15.15
C ASP A 25 9.89 1.80 14.98
N ASN A 26 10.05 2.29 13.74
CA ASN A 26 9.93 3.69 13.39
C ASN A 26 8.80 3.89 12.37
N PHE A 27 7.62 4.25 12.87
CA PHE A 27 6.42 4.52 12.07
C PHE A 27 6.53 5.77 11.18
N HIS A 28 7.61 6.56 11.28
CA HIS A 28 7.81 7.77 10.46
C HIS A 28 8.21 7.52 8.99
N GLN A 29 7.93 6.33 8.45
CA GLN A 29 8.24 5.95 7.07
C GLN A 29 7.13 5.07 6.50
N PRO A 30 6.96 5.06 5.16
CA PRO A 30 6.00 4.19 4.54
C PRO A 30 6.49 2.73 4.56
N PHE A 31 5.59 1.78 4.77
CA PHE A 31 5.90 0.35 4.72
C PHE A 31 4.90 -0.43 3.84
N PRO A 32 5.33 -1.51 3.18
CA PRO A 32 4.45 -2.31 2.36
C PRO A 32 3.59 -3.23 3.24
N ILE A 33 2.33 -3.42 2.82
CA ILE A 33 1.44 -4.46 3.36
C ILE A 33 1.10 -5.52 2.31
N VAL A 34 1.21 -5.14 1.03
CA VAL A 34 1.05 -6.02 -0.13
C VAL A 34 2.18 -5.71 -1.09
N GLU A 35 2.80 -6.75 -1.62
CA GLU A 35 3.92 -6.68 -2.56
C GLU A 35 3.66 -7.59 -3.76
N PRO A 36 4.22 -7.28 -4.94
CA PRO A 36 4.22 -8.22 -6.06
C PRO A 36 5.06 -9.47 -5.74
N ASP A 37 4.67 -10.60 -6.31
CA ASP A 37 5.60 -11.74 -6.45
C ASP A 37 6.74 -11.41 -7.44
N PRO A 38 7.84 -12.18 -7.45
CA PRO A 38 8.96 -11.91 -8.37
C PRO A 38 8.58 -11.84 -9.86
N GLY A 39 7.50 -12.52 -10.25
CA GLY A 39 6.96 -12.48 -11.61
C GLY A 39 6.02 -11.31 -11.89
N HIS A 40 5.69 -10.48 -10.89
CA HIS A 40 4.73 -9.37 -10.97
C HIS A 40 3.33 -9.82 -11.47
N THR A 41 2.94 -11.05 -11.13
CA THR A 41 1.66 -11.68 -11.53
C THR A 41 0.73 -11.96 -10.36
N LYS A 42 1.26 -12.02 -9.13
CA LYS A 42 0.51 -12.34 -7.91
C LYS A 42 0.80 -11.31 -6.82
N LEU A 43 -0.12 -11.23 -5.87
CA LEU A 43 0.05 -10.43 -4.66
C LEU A 43 0.58 -11.32 -3.53
N ARG A 44 1.51 -10.78 -2.75
CA ARG A 44 2.06 -11.37 -1.54
C ARG A 44 1.80 -10.41 -0.39
N LEU A 45 1.46 -10.93 0.78
CA LEU A 45 1.33 -10.13 1.99
C LEU A 45 2.72 -9.88 2.58
N SER A 46 2.98 -8.64 2.98
CA SER A 46 4.15 -8.28 3.79
C SER A 46 3.84 -8.60 5.24
N ARG A 47 4.54 -9.59 5.82
CA ARG A 47 4.26 -10.07 7.18
C ARG A 47 4.60 -8.98 8.19
N GLU A 48 5.73 -8.32 7.98
CA GLU A 48 6.24 -7.23 8.80
C GLU A 48 5.25 -6.06 8.81
N GLY A 49 4.70 -5.70 7.65
CA GLY A 49 3.66 -4.67 7.55
C GLY A 49 2.39 -5.05 8.32
N LEU A 50 1.92 -6.29 8.19
CA LEU A 50 0.75 -6.76 8.93
C LEU A 50 0.99 -6.80 10.45
N GLU A 51 2.19 -7.19 10.89
CA GLU A 51 2.58 -7.15 12.29
C GLU A 51 2.57 -5.70 12.82
N ALA A 52 3.05 -4.73 12.04
CA ALA A 52 3.01 -3.31 12.41
C ALA A 52 1.56 -2.82 12.59
N ILE A 53 0.65 -3.18 11.69
CA ILE A 53 -0.78 -2.85 11.80
C ILE A 53 -1.42 -3.52 13.01
N SER A 54 -1.08 -4.77 13.29
CA SER A 54 -1.67 -5.54 14.40
C SER A 54 -1.39 -4.96 15.80
N ARG A 55 -0.41 -4.06 15.92
CA ARG A 55 -0.08 -3.38 17.19
C ARG A 55 -1.06 -2.25 17.53
N ILE A 56 -1.94 -1.86 16.61
CA ILE A 56 -2.90 -0.78 16.80
C ILE A 56 -4.17 -1.34 17.45
N ASN A 57 -4.54 -0.74 18.58
CA ASN A 57 -5.65 -1.21 19.42
C ASN A 57 -6.91 -0.34 19.30
N THR A 58 -6.88 0.66 18.43
CA THR A 58 -8.00 1.56 18.09
C THR A 58 -8.64 1.10 16.78
N PRO A 59 -9.92 1.45 16.52
CA PRO A 59 -10.52 1.27 15.21
C PRO A 59 -9.65 1.90 14.12
N ILE A 60 -9.60 1.26 12.95
CA ILE A 60 -8.80 1.71 11.80
C ILE A 60 -9.75 2.17 10.70
N ALA A 61 -9.52 3.36 10.16
CA ALA A 61 -10.14 3.82 8.93
C ALA A 61 -9.05 4.01 7.87
N ALA A 62 -9.28 3.57 6.64
CA ALA A 62 -8.26 3.63 5.59
C ALA A 62 -8.70 4.57 4.45
N VAL A 63 -7.85 5.55 4.15
CA VAL A 63 -7.95 6.41 2.97
C VAL A 63 -7.01 5.85 1.91
N ALA A 64 -7.56 5.27 0.84
CA ALA A 64 -6.77 4.68 -0.23
C ALA A 64 -6.76 5.58 -1.46
N VAL A 65 -5.59 5.78 -2.07
CA VAL A 65 -5.48 6.49 -3.35
C VAL A 65 -5.13 5.50 -4.45
N ILE A 66 -6.00 5.38 -5.45
CA ILE A 66 -5.81 4.57 -6.65
C ILE A 66 -5.72 5.46 -7.90
N GLY A 67 -5.27 4.90 -9.01
CA GLY A 67 -5.19 5.62 -10.27
C GLY A 67 -4.03 5.20 -11.16
N PRO A 68 -3.96 5.73 -12.39
CA PRO A 68 -2.95 5.38 -13.37
C PRO A 68 -1.53 5.59 -12.84
N TYR A 69 -0.57 4.88 -13.45
CA TYR A 69 0.83 5.16 -13.20
C TYR A 69 1.17 6.62 -13.52
N ARG A 70 1.91 7.27 -12.61
CA ARG A 70 2.33 8.68 -12.69
C ARG A 70 1.20 9.72 -12.64
N SER A 71 0.04 9.40 -12.04
CA SER A 71 -1.02 10.38 -11.81
C SER A 71 -0.78 11.33 -10.62
N GLY A 72 0.29 11.14 -9.84
CA GLY A 72 0.59 11.98 -8.66
C GLY A 72 -0.02 11.49 -7.34
N LYS A 73 -0.37 10.20 -7.23
CA LYS A 73 -0.97 9.61 -6.02
C LYS A 73 -0.15 9.84 -4.74
N SER A 74 1.12 9.42 -4.76
CA SER A 74 2.03 9.58 -3.63
C SER A 74 2.25 11.05 -3.27
N PHE A 75 2.26 11.94 -4.29
CA PHE A 75 2.33 13.38 -4.05
C PHE A 75 1.08 13.92 -3.36
N LEU A 76 -0.11 13.55 -3.84
CA LEU A 76 -1.39 13.90 -3.22
C LEU A 76 -1.43 13.46 -1.75
N LEU A 77 -1.03 12.22 -1.47
CA LEU A 77 -0.96 11.69 -0.11
C LEU A 77 0.00 12.50 0.78
N ASN A 78 1.18 12.84 0.27
CA ASN A 78 2.12 13.68 1.02
C ASN A 78 1.52 15.06 1.31
N GLN A 79 0.75 15.66 0.39
CA GLN A 79 0.06 16.93 0.64
C GLN A 79 -1.03 16.81 1.71
N LEU A 80 -1.83 15.74 1.68
CA LEU A 80 -2.86 15.48 2.70
C LEU A 80 -2.24 15.28 4.09
N LEU A 81 -1.09 14.62 4.16
CA LEU A 81 -0.34 14.38 5.38
C LEU A 81 0.56 15.56 5.79
N SER A 82 0.60 16.65 5.03
CA SER A 82 1.52 17.79 5.22
C SER A 82 3.00 17.39 5.31
N LEU A 83 3.40 16.37 4.55
CA LEU A 83 4.76 15.83 4.51
C LEU A 83 5.58 16.42 3.36
N SER A 84 6.88 16.59 3.59
CA SER A 84 7.82 16.94 2.54
C SER A 84 8.09 15.75 1.60
N CYS A 85 8.63 16.02 0.41
CA CYS A 85 9.02 14.97 -0.54
C CYS A 85 10.19 14.09 -0.07
N TYR A 86 10.90 14.49 0.99
CA TYR A 86 12.03 13.73 1.56
C TYR A 86 11.61 12.84 2.74
N GLU A 87 10.43 13.09 3.31
CA GLU A 87 9.91 12.36 4.47
C GLU A 87 8.78 11.42 4.06
N GLY A 88 7.90 11.86 3.16
CA GLY A 88 6.70 11.14 2.77
C GLY A 88 6.92 9.93 1.85
N PHE A 89 5.85 9.49 1.20
CA PHE A 89 5.92 8.49 0.14
C PHE A 89 6.88 8.94 -0.96
N GLY A 90 7.73 8.02 -1.43
CA GLY A 90 8.74 8.30 -2.43
C GLY A 90 8.15 8.79 -3.76
N VAL A 91 8.40 10.05 -4.11
CA VAL A 91 7.97 10.64 -5.39
C VAL A 91 9.14 10.57 -6.39
N GLY A 92 8.98 9.81 -7.48
CA GLY A 92 10.01 9.67 -8.51
C GLY A 92 9.65 10.37 -9.83
N HIS A 93 10.64 10.97 -10.49
CA HIS A 93 10.51 11.49 -11.86
C HIS A 93 10.90 10.48 -12.95
N MET A 94 11.55 9.37 -12.58
CA MET A 94 12.09 8.34 -13.50
C MET A 94 11.04 7.28 -13.88
N ARG A 95 11.32 6.50 -14.94
CA ARG A 95 10.43 5.47 -15.50
C ARG A 95 10.11 4.31 -14.55
N ASP A 96 10.91 4.10 -13.51
CA ASP A 96 10.67 3.04 -12.53
C ASP A 96 9.56 3.41 -11.55
N THR A 97 8.50 2.61 -11.54
CA THR A 97 7.42 2.67 -10.54
C THR A 97 8.03 2.56 -9.14
N LYS A 98 7.99 3.66 -8.37
CA LYS A 98 8.49 3.70 -7.00
C LYS A 98 7.62 2.87 -6.05
N THR A 99 6.31 2.96 -6.19
CA THR A 99 5.35 2.19 -5.39
C THR A 99 5.04 0.86 -6.08
N LYS A 100 5.28 -0.25 -5.38
CA LYS A 100 4.98 -1.62 -5.82
C LYS A 100 4.04 -2.29 -4.81
N GLY A 101 2.90 -2.79 -5.24
CA GLY A 101 1.87 -3.30 -4.34
C GLY A 101 1.08 -2.20 -3.63
N ILE A 102 0.84 -2.35 -2.32
CA ILE A 102 0.08 -1.40 -1.47
C ILE A 102 0.91 -1.05 -0.24
N TRP A 103 1.08 0.25 -0.01
CA TRP A 103 1.93 0.83 1.03
C TRP A 103 1.11 1.67 1.98
N VAL A 104 1.48 1.65 3.26
CA VAL A 104 0.84 2.41 4.34
C VAL A 104 1.81 3.49 4.81
N TRP A 105 1.31 4.70 5.06
CA TRP A 105 2.07 5.69 5.81
C TRP A 105 2.16 5.27 7.28
N GLY A 106 3.37 5.13 7.83
CA GLY A 106 3.50 4.39 9.06
C GLY A 106 2.86 5.05 10.29
N THR A 107 2.86 6.37 10.39
CA THR A 107 2.26 7.06 11.54
C THR A 107 0.78 7.36 11.26
N PRO A 108 -0.17 6.70 11.94
CA PRO A 108 -1.58 7.00 11.76
C PRO A 108 -1.93 8.43 12.17
N VAL A 109 -2.92 8.99 11.50
CA VAL A 109 -3.56 10.24 11.92
C VAL A 109 -4.70 9.88 12.88
N GLU A 110 -4.57 10.31 14.13
CA GLU A 110 -5.60 10.07 15.14
C GLU A 110 -6.75 11.07 14.95
N MET A 111 -7.97 10.56 14.76
CA MET A 111 -9.17 11.37 14.58
C MET A 111 -10.30 10.90 15.49
N ASP A 112 -11.13 11.83 15.95
CA ASP A 112 -12.41 11.51 16.58
C ASP A 112 -13.47 11.39 15.49
N ILE A 113 -14.03 10.18 15.32
CA ILE A 113 -15.11 9.88 14.38
C ILE A 113 -16.29 9.41 15.21
N ASP A 114 -17.34 10.21 15.28
CA ASP A 114 -18.57 9.92 16.02
C ASP A 114 -18.35 9.58 17.51
N GLY A 115 -17.39 10.24 18.17
CA GLY A 115 -17.04 10.01 19.58
C GLY A 115 -16.09 8.83 19.79
N VAL A 116 -15.58 8.23 18.71
CA VAL A 116 -14.65 7.11 18.76
C VAL A 116 -13.29 7.53 18.19
N ARG A 117 -12.27 7.47 19.04
CA ARG A 117 -10.88 7.69 18.62
C ARG A 117 -10.45 6.60 17.64
N THR A 118 -10.18 7.00 16.41
CA THR A 118 -9.91 6.15 15.25
C THR A 118 -8.55 6.49 14.67
N SER A 119 -7.76 5.48 14.36
CA SER A 119 -6.47 5.61 13.67
C SER A 119 -6.71 5.62 12.16
N VAL A 120 -6.48 6.77 11.52
CA VAL A 120 -6.67 6.94 10.09
C VAL A 120 -5.37 6.66 9.34
N PHE A 121 -5.45 5.71 8.42
CA PHE A 121 -4.37 5.23 7.59
C PHE A 121 -4.46 5.82 6.19
N TYR A 122 -3.29 6.05 5.58
CA TYR A 122 -3.20 6.47 4.18
C TYR A 122 -2.50 5.38 3.37
N LEU A 123 -3.20 4.88 2.36
CA LEU A 123 -2.73 3.81 1.49
C LEU A 123 -2.31 4.38 0.13
N ASP A 124 -1.02 4.25 -0.20
CA ASP A 124 -0.52 4.48 -1.56
C ASP A 124 -0.50 3.17 -2.34
N THR A 125 -0.94 3.21 -3.59
CA THR A 125 -1.06 2.02 -4.42
C THR A 125 -0.17 2.09 -5.65
N GLU A 126 0.29 0.92 -6.09
CA GLU A 126 0.94 0.80 -7.38
C GLU A 126 -0.01 1.27 -8.50
N GLY A 127 0.50 2.16 -9.35
CA GLY A 127 -0.28 2.65 -10.48
C GLY A 127 -0.48 1.57 -11.55
N PHE A 128 -1.72 1.48 -12.03
CA PHE A 128 -2.12 0.62 -13.14
C PHE A 128 -1.76 1.24 -14.51
N GLU A 129 -1.94 0.47 -15.58
CA GLU A 129 -1.59 0.88 -16.97
C GLU A 129 -0.08 1.13 -17.16
N SER A 130 0.75 0.50 -16.32
CA SER A 130 2.20 0.58 -16.44
C SER A 130 2.69 -0.41 -17.50
N VAL A 131 3.66 0.03 -18.33
CA VAL A 131 4.22 -0.77 -19.41
C VAL A 131 4.79 -2.10 -18.87
N GLY A 132 4.36 -3.23 -19.45
CA GLY A 132 4.86 -4.56 -19.12
C GLY A 132 4.16 -5.26 -17.94
N LYS A 133 3.05 -4.71 -17.41
CA LYS A 133 2.23 -5.38 -16.38
C LYS A 133 0.98 -6.02 -16.97
N SER A 134 0.47 -7.04 -16.29
CA SER A 134 -0.80 -7.67 -16.65
C SER A 134 -1.99 -6.88 -16.11
N ASN A 135 -3.03 -6.68 -16.93
CA ASN A 135 -4.28 -6.06 -16.51
C ASN A 135 -4.86 -6.74 -15.26
N VAL A 136 -4.72 -8.07 -15.17
CA VAL A 136 -5.20 -8.86 -14.02
C VAL A 136 -4.50 -8.49 -12.71
N TYR A 137 -3.20 -8.17 -12.74
CA TYR A 137 -2.47 -7.72 -11.54
C TYR A 137 -2.99 -6.35 -11.08
N ASP A 138 -3.15 -5.43 -12.02
CA ASP A 138 -3.68 -4.09 -11.77
C ASP A 138 -5.09 -4.16 -11.17
N ASP A 139 -5.96 -5.02 -11.72
CA ASP A 139 -7.32 -5.25 -11.22
C ASP A 139 -7.32 -5.80 -9.78
N ARG A 140 -6.34 -6.64 -9.42
CA ARG A 140 -6.20 -7.15 -8.04
C ARG A 140 -5.76 -6.07 -7.06
N ILE A 141 -4.84 -5.19 -7.44
CA ILE A 141 -4.45 -4.03 -6.61
C ILE A 141 -5.65 -3.12 -6.41
N PHE A 142 -6.37 -2.82 -7.48
CA PHE A 142 -7.59 -2.01 -7.45
C PHE A 142 -8.66 -2.62 -6.53
N ALA A 143 -8.95 -3.90 -6.71
CA ALA A 143 -9.96 -4.61 -5.92
C ALA A 143 -9.61 -4.61 -4.43
N LEU A 144 -8.37 -4.95 -4.09
CA LEU A 144 -7.93 -5.03 -2.72
C LEU A 144 -7.90 -3.66 -2.04
N ALA A 145 -7.40 -2.63 -2.73
CA ALA A 145 -7.41 -1.26 -2.21
C ALA A 145 -8.83 -0.74 -1.97
N THR A 146 -9.77 -1.03 -2.88
CA THR A 146 -11.18 -0.68 -2.75
C THR A 146 -11.79 -1.32 -1.51
N VAL A 147 -11.68 -2.65 -1.38
CA VAL A 147 -12.30 -3.39 -0.27
C VAL A 147 -11.73 -2.97 1.08
N MET A 148 -10.44 -2.68 1.15
CA MET A 148 -9.78 -2.25 2.39
C MET A 148 -10.07 -0.80 2.76
N SER A 149 -10.52 0.03 1.82
CA SER A 149 -10.68 1.46 2.05
C SER A 149 -12.01 1.80 2.73
N SER A 150 -11.95 2.73 3.69
CA SER A 150 -13.11 3.45 4.21
C SER A 150 -13.45 4.66 3.33
N ALA A 151 -12.43 5.24 2.69
CA ALA A 151 -12.57 6.27 1.67
C ALA A 151 -11.62 5.97 0.50
N LEU A 152 -12.16 5.87 -0.71
CA LEU A 152 -11.40 5.61 -1.93
C LEU A 152 -11.27 6.90 -2.75
N ILE A 153 -10.04 7.32 -3.01
CA ILE A 153 -9.72 8.45 -3.88
C ILE A 153 -9.22 7.89 -5.21
N TYR A 154 -10.01 8.09 -6.27
CA TYR A 154 -9.60 7.76 -7.63
C TYR A 154 -8.94 8.97 -8.30
N ASN A 155 -7.61 8.98 -8.33
CA ASN A 155 -6.81 10.08 -8.86
C ASN A 155 -6.52 9.92 -10.37
N LEU A 156 -7.25 10.69 -11.18
CA LEU A 156 -7.15 10.75 -12.64
C LEU A 156 -6.53 12.09 -13.08
N PRO A 157 -5.42 12.07 -13.84
CA PRO A 157 -4.79 13.30 -14.34
C PRO A 157 -5.50 13.88 -15.58
N GLU A 158 -6.31 13.07 -16.26
CA GLU A 158 -7.05 13.41 -17.46
C GLU A 158 -8.56 13.42 -17.17
N THR A 159 -9.35 13.77 -18.19
CA THR A 159 -10.82 13.67 -18.14
C THR A 159 -11.27 12.23 -17.90
N VAL A 160 -12.37 12.06 -17.17
CA VAL A 160 -12.99 10.75 -16.90
C VAL A 160 -13.40 10.07 -18.21
N ARG A 161 -12.91 8.85 -18.44
CA ARG A 161 -13.24 8.03 -19.62
C ARG A 161 -14.21 6.91 -19.24
N GLU A 162 -14.83 6.29 -20.23
CA GLU A 162 -15.71 5.13 -20.03
C GLU A 162 -15.01 3.96 -19.30
N ALA A 163 -13.72 3.74 -19.57
CA ALA A 163 -12.92 2.75 -18.87
C ALA A 163 -12.77 3.06 -17.36
N ASP A 164 -12.73 4.33 -16.99
CA ASP A 164 -12.65 4.75 -15.59
C ASP A 164 -13.98 4.53 -14.86
N ILE A 165 -15.10 4.80 -15.56
CA ILE A 165 -16.45 4.50 -15.06
C ILE A 165 -16.63 2.98 -14.88
N SER A 166 -16.15 2.19 -15.84
CA SER A 166 -16.23 0.72 -15.79
C SER A 166 -15.45 0.16 -14.59
N ARG A 167 -14.27 0.71 -14.30
CA ARG A 167 -13.50 0.35 -13.09
C ARG A 167 -14.25 0.71 -11.82
N LEU A 168 -14.85 1.91 -11.74
CA LEU A 168 -15.66 2.30 -10.59
C LEU A 168 -16.88 1.39 -10.39
N SER A 169 -17.55 0.98 -11.47
CA SER A 169 -18.64 -0.02 -11.39
C SER A 169 -18.13 -1.32 -10.78
N PHE A 170 -16.98 -1.82 -11.23
CA PHE A 170 -16.35 -3.01 -10.67
C PHE A 170 -15.98 -2.84 -9.18
N ALA A 171 -15.52 -1.67 -8.75
CA ALA A 171 -15.29 -1.39 -7.32
C ALA A 171 -16.56 -1.50 -6.48
N VAL A 172 -17.67 -0.97 -6.98
CA VAL A 172 -18.97 -1.05 -6.30
C VAL A 172 -19.45 -2.49 -6.23
N GLU A 173 -19.39 -3.24 -7.34
CA GLU A 173 -19.76 -4.66 -7.38
C GLU A 173 -18.92 -5.49 -6.40
N LEU A 174 -17.62 -5.24 -6.31
CA LEU A 174 -16.75 -5.88 -5.32
C LEU A 174 -17.13 -5.55 -3.89
N ALA A 175 -17.43 -4.29 -3.60
CA ALA A 175 -17.86 -3.86 -2.27
C ALA A 175 -19.20 -4.50 -1.90
N GLU A 176 -20.18 -4.52 -2.80
CA GLU A 176 -21.48 -5.18 -2.59
C GLU A 176 -21.33 -6.68 -2.36
N GLU A 177 -20.50 -7.37 -3.15
CA GLU A 177 -20.30 -8.81 -3.01
C GLU A 177 -19.55 -9.16 -1.72
N PHE A 178 -18.53 -8.37 -1.36
CA PHE A 178 -17.76 -8.59 -0.14
C PHE A 178 -18.60 -8.26 1.09
N TYR A 179 -19.11 -7.04 1.19
CA TYR A 179 -19.85 -6.59 2.37
C TYR A 179 -21.28 -7.16 2.44
N GLY A 180 -21.93 -7.43 1.32
CA GLY A 180 -23.26 -8.06 1.28
C GLY A 180 -23.26 -9.50 1.80
N ARG A 181 -22.14 -10.23 1.65
CA ARG A 181 -21.97 -11.57 2.25
C ARG A 181 -21.67 -11.54 3.75
N PHE A 182 -21.10 -10.45 4.27
CA PHE A 182 -20.70 -10.33 5.68
C PHE A 182 -21.61 -9.41 6.50
N ALA A 183 -22.56 -8.71 5.86
CA ALA A 183 -23.64 -8.04 6.55
C ALA A 183 -24.46 -9.12 7.30
N PRO A 184 -24.66 -8.99 8.62
CA PRO A 184 -25.50 -9.93 9.33
C PRO A 184 -26.87 -9.92 8.65
N SER A 185 -27.32 -11.09 8.18
CA SER A 185 -28.71 -11.27 7.81
C SER A 185 -29.53 -10.82 9.02
N SER A 186 -30.22 -9.69 8.91
CA SER A 186 -31.23 -9.28 9.86
C SER A 186 -32.29 -10.38 9.84
N ILE A 187 -32.18 -11.31 10.79
CA ILE A 187 -33.26 -12.22 11.13
C ILE A 187 -34.35 -11.32 11.73
N CYS A 188 -35.49 -11.29 11.03
CA CYS A 188 -36.72 -10.64 11.48
C CYS A 188 -37.13 -11.06 12.90
#